data_AF-A0A523EQC9-F1
#
_entry.id   AF-A0A523EQC9-F1
#
_cell.length_a   1.000
_cell.length_b   1.000
_cell.length_c   1.000
_cell.angle_alpha   90.00
_cell.angle_beta   90.00
_cell.angle_gamma   90.00
#
_symmetry.space_group_name_H-M   'P 1'
#
loop_
_entity.id
_entity.type
_entity.pdbx_description
1 polymer ?
#
loop_
_entity_poly.entity_id
_entity_poly.type
_entity_poly.pdbx_seq_one_letter_code
_entity_poly.pdbx_strand_id
1 'polypeptide(L)'
;MMIKRYGPWLLALGLMATAMPAHAGSFENAVRTRWRGAWIITEIETYSICNGRYFNNDVSGQFVSARAGRPFQPGELAKVDQLRVNRKKVELMITVTGMTLLPRQDGPFTLYDRRTCKIELEVAIPRDVIKSKNVEKVDRFLATVAQRFATRDEALASSSWNGRDADEYPADYERTLAHHAVWHAEETNRAIDEQMDRSLLTANELAREVDGNLEYLAGFAHGARMMREWRERNCSRLMGSTAVTFRLTVPDEYSDNSTWCDGFHDGQALVYNLAVLSRLPACYVEVPELPIEFADSALTQR
;
A
#
# COMPACT_ATOMS: atom_id res chain seq x y z
N MET A 1 -70.80 -2.86 -30.07
CA MET A 1 -71.44 -1.76 -30.81
C MET A 1 -71.93 -0.72 -29.82
N MET A 2 -71.19 0.38 -29.62
CA MET A 2 -71.72 1.70 -29.23
C MET A 2 -70.58 2.72 -29.21
N ILE A 3 -70.82 3.80 -29.93
CA ILE A 3 -69.96 4.96 -30.18
C ILE A 3 -70.26 6.02 -29.11
N LYS A 4 -69.27 6.79 -28.65
CA LYS A 4 -69.44 8.25 -28.42
C LYS A 4 -68.12 9.00 -28.37
N ARG A 5 -68.16 10.18 -28.99
CA ARG A 5 -67.09 11.11 -29.38
C ARG A 5 -67.08 12.36 -28.46
N TYR A 6 -65.96 13.10 -28.55
CA TYR A 6 -65.72 14.53 -28.25
C TYR A 6 -65.58 14.92 -26.77
N GLY A 7 -64.69 15.82 -26.35
CA GLY A 7 -63.88 16.82 -27.05
C GLY A 7 -62.86 17.49 -26.09
N PRO A 8 -62.35 18.69 -26.40
CA PRO A 8 -60.93 19.08 -26.36
C PRO A 8 -60.47 19.65 -25.00
N TRP A 9 -59.20 20.02 -24.86
CA TRP A 9 -58.73 21.33 -24.33
C TRP A 9 -57.21 21.33 -24.03
N LEU A 10 -56.59 22.47 -24.35
CA LEU A 10 -55.34 23.05 -23.85
C LEU A 10 -53.99 22.58 -24.42
N LEU A 11 -53.61 23.31 -25.48
CA LEU A 11 -52.24 23.69 -25.83
C LEU A 11 -51.50 24.25 -24.59
N ALA A 12 -50.58 23.47 -24.03
CA ALA A 12 -49.52 23.97 -23.17
C ALA A 12 -48.25 24.13 -24.02
N LEU A 13 -48.02 25.36 -24.52
CA LEU A 13 -46.77 25.78 -25.13
C LEU A 13 -45.71 25.91 -24.00
N GLY A 14 -45.12 24.78 -23.62
CA GLY A 14 -43.97 24.76 -22.73
C GLY A 14 -42.75 25.28 -23.47
N LEU A 15 -42.27 26.48 -23.11
CA LEU A 15 -40.93 26.95 -23.43
C LEU A 15 -39.92 25.92 -22.90
N MET A 16 -39.44 25.02 -23.77
CA MET A 16 -38.21 24.29 -23.52
C MET A 16 -37.06 25.28 -23.68
N ALA A 17 -36.68 25.92 -22.57
CA ALA A 17 -35.36 26.49 -22.44
C ALA A 17 -34.36 25.33 -22.54
N THR A 18 -33.88 25.06 -23.75
CA THR A 18 -32.73 24.18 -23.96
C THR A 18 -31.53 24.87 -23.32
N ALA A 19 -31.24 24.53 -22.06
CA ALA A 19 -29.97 24.83 -21.44
C ALA A 19 -28.90 24.15 -22.30
N MET A 20 -28.27 24.91 -23.20
CA MET A 20 -27.11 24.42 -23.94
C MET A 20 -26.04 24.09 -22.90
N PRO A 21 -25.62 22.82 -22.76
CA PRO A 21 -24.54 22.48 -21.86
C PRO A 21 -23.31 23.28 -22.29
N ALA A 22 -22.67 23.96 -21.36
CA ALA A 22 -21.47 24.74 -21.63
C ALA A 22 -20.42 23.85 -22.36
N HIS A 23 -20.11 24.18 -23.62
CA HIS A 23 -19.25 23.44 -24.55
C HIS A 23 -17.74 23.51 -24.18
N ALA A 24 -17.43 23.71 -22.91
CA ALA A 24 -16.08 23.59 -22.36
C ALA A 24 -15.78 22.17 -21.84
N GLY A 25 -16.76 21.25 -21.89
CA GLY A 25 -16.54 19.84 -21.60
C GLY A 25 -16.36 18.97 -22.86
N SER A 26 -16.81 19.41 -24.03
CA SER A 26 -16.88 18.53 -25.21
C SER A 26 -15.50 18.17 -25.77
N PHE A 27 -14.56 19.11 -25.79
CA PHE A 27 -13.20 18.89 -26.32
C PHE A 27 -12.38 17.96 -25.41
N GLU A 28 -12.28 18.30 -24.13
CA GLU A 28 -11.55 17.54 -23.11
C GLU A 28 -12.14 16.13 -22.97
N ASN A 29 -13.46 16.00 -23.03
CA ASN A 29 -14.12 14.70 -23.03
C ASN A 29 -13.83 13.91 -24.31
N ALA A 30 -13.78 14.54 -25.48
CA ALA A 30 -13.45 13.87 -26.73
C ALA A 30 -12.02 13.32 -26.73
N VAL A 31 -11.03 14.13 -26.32
CA VAL A 31 -9.63 13.67 -26.17
C VAL A 31 -9.56 12.53 -25.17
N ARG A 32 -10.19 12.68 -23.99
CA ARG A 32 -10.18 11.66 -22.94
C ARG A 32 -10.83 10.35 -23.41
N THR A 33 -11.96 10.40 -24.10
CA THR A 33 -12.68 9.21 -24.58
C THR A 33 -11.88 8.45 -25.62
N ARG A 34 -11.10 9.16 -26.45
CA ARG A 34 -10.25 8.57 -27.50
C ARG A 34 -9.04 7.81 -26.94
N TRP A 35 -8.48 8.28 -25.82
CA TRP A 35 -7.24 7.74 -25.24
C TRP A 35 -7.46 6.81 -24.07
N ARG A 36 -8.51 7.03 -23.26
CA ARG A 36 -8.75 6.24 -22.06
C ARG A 36 -8.98 4.77 -22.43
N GLY A 37 -8.25 3.89 -21.76
CA GLY A 37 -8.32 2.45 -21.96
C GLY A 37 -7.55 1.94 -23.18
N ALA A 38 -6.99 2.83 -24.00
CA ALA A 38 -6.19 2.45 -25.14
C ALA A 38 -4.88 1.79 -24.70
N TRP A 39 -4.37 0.91 -25.55
CA TRP A 39 -3.03 0.36 -25.44
C TRP A 39 -2.06 1.32 -26.11
N ILE A 40 -0.89 1.49 -25.51
CA ILE A 40 0.15 2.33 -26.05
C ILE A 40 1.51 1.65 -25.98
N ILE A 41 2.41 2.12 -26.83
CA ILE A 41 3.85 1.88 -26.71
C ILE A 41 4.50 3.24 -26.47
N THR A 42 5.33 3.37 -25.44
CA THR A 42 6.05 4.64 -25.18
C THR A 42 7.14 4.83 -26.22
N GLU A 43 7.28 6.03 -26.77
CA GLU A 43 8.32 6.35 -27.77
C GLU A 43 9.55 7.02 -27.13
N ILE A 44 9.49 7.26 -25.83
CA ILE A 44 10.51 7.94 -25.04
C ILE A 44 10.87 7.11 -23.81
N GLU A 45 12.04 7.39 -23.25
CA GLU A 45 12.41 6.87 -21.94
C GLU A 45 11.47 7.44 -20.87
N THR A 46 11.03 6.60 -19.94
CA THR A 46 10.12 7.02 -18.86
C THR A 46 10.61 6.50 -17.52
N TYR A 47 10.15 7.09 -16.42
CA TYR A 47 10.63 6.78 -15.08
C TYR A 47 9.47 6.43 -14.18
N SER A 48 9.64 5.41 -13.32
CA SER A 48 8.70 5.08 -12.25
C SER A 48 9.41 4.55 -11.02
N ILE A 49 8.82 4.78 -9.85
CA ILE A 49 9.23 4.17 -8.57
C ILE A 49 8.39 2.93 -8.21
N CYS A 50 7.43 2.57 -9.06
CA CYS A 50 6.69 1.30 -8.96
C CYS A 50 6.03 1.01 -7.58
N ASN A 51 5.63 2.06 -6.86
CA ASN A 51 5.00 1.95 -5.54
C ASN A 51 3.45 2.00 -5.58
N GLY A 52 2.86 1.79 -6.76
CA GLY A 52 1.41 1.84 -7.00
C GLY A 52 0.82 3.24 -7.20
N ARG A 53 1.62 4.31 -7.08
CA ARG A 53 1.24 5.69 -7.39
C ARG A 53 1.81 6.11 -8.75
N TYR A 54 1.12 7.03 -9.43
CA TYR A 54 1.65 7.63 -10.66
C TYR A 54 2.88 8.47 -10.34
N PHE A 55 3.89 8.34 -11.19
CA PHE A 55 5.15 9.05 -11.07
C PHE A 55 5.32 10.03 -12.22
N ASN A 56 5.58 11.29 -11.89
CA ASN A 56 5.54 12.38 -12.85
C ASN A 56 6.81 12.40 -13.71
N ASN A 57 6.59 12.48 -15.02
CA ASN A 57 7.60 12.62 -16.04
C ASN A 57 7.26 13.91 -16.80
N ASP A 58 8.05 14.98 -16.60
CA ASP A 58 7.88 16.22 -17.35
C ASP A 58 8.44 16.02 -18.75
N VAL A 59 7.56 16.07 -19.76
CA VAL A 59 7.93 15.76 -21.15
C VAL A 59 7.90 17.03 -21.98
N SER A 60 9.09 17.44 -22.43
CA SER A 60 9.30 18.58 -23.30
C SER A 60 9.93 18.11 -24.61
N GLY A 61 9.09 17.86 -25.62
CA GLY A 61 9.52 17.21 -26.86
C GLY A 61 9.88 15.75 -26.61
N GLN A 62 11.13 15.37 -26.88
CA GLN A 62 11.66 14.02 -26.60
C GLN A 62 12.43 13.94 -25.27
N PHE A 63 12.63 15.07 -24.59
CA PHE A 63 13.34 15.10 -23.32
C PHE A 63 12.38 14.85 -22.16
N VAL A 64 12.77 13.93 -21.27
CA VAL A 64 12.04 13.63 -20.04
C VAL A 64 12.86 14.07 -18.85
N SER A 65 12.25 14.87 -17.98
CA SER A 65 12.81 15.25 -16.69
C SER A 65 12.02 14.56 -15.58
N ALA A 66 12.74 13.78 -14.77
CA ALA A 66 12.20 13.03 -13.64
C ALA A 66 13.12 13.22 -12.43
N ARG A 67 12.53 13.37 -11.23
CA ARG A 67 13.29 13.65 -10.00
C ARG A 67 13.90 12.41 -9.32
N ALA A 68 13.60 11.21 -9.82
CA ALA A 68 14.11 9.90 -9.38
C ALA A 68 13.43 8.81 -10.22
N GLY A 69 13.76 7.54 -9.98
CA GLY A 69 12.99 6.40 -10.47
C GLY A 69 13.81 5.42 -11.31
N ARG A 70 13.28 4.22 -11.46
CA ARG A 70 13.81 3.22 -12.38
C ARG A 70 13.51 3.68 -13.80
N PRO A 71 14.51 3.72 -14.70
CA PRO A 71 14.29 4.02 -16.10
C PRO A 71 13.59 2.85 -16.79
N PHE A 72 12.70 3.19 -17.70
CA PHE A 72 12.05 2.31 -18.65
C PHE A 72 12.42 2.80 -20.04
N GLN A 73 12.96 1.90 -20.85
CA GLN A 73 13.42 2.23 -22.19
C GLN A 73 12.24 2.62 -23.10
N PRO A 74 12.47 3.34 -24.20
CA PRO A 74 11.48 3.42 -25.27
C PRO A 74 10.99 2.02 -25.68
N GLY A 75 9.76 1.95 -26.15
CA GLY A 75 9.09 0.74 -26.57
C GLY A 75 8.30 0.02 -25.48
N GLU A 76 8.06 0.63 -24.32
CA GLU A 76 7.27 -0.02 -23.26
C GLU A 76 5.80 -0.12 -23.63
N LEU A 77 5.26 -1.34 -23.55
CA LEU A 77 3.82 -1.56 -23.64
C LEU A 77 3.13 -1.07 -22.36
N ALA A 78 2.17 -0.17 -22.48
CA ALA A 78 1.38 0.35 -21.36
C ALA A 78 -0.10 0.47 -21.71
N LYS A 79 -0.93 0.63 -20.68
CA LYS A 79 -2.35 0.92 -20.83
C LYS A 79 -2.65 2.30 -20.27
N VAL A 80 -3.45 3.07 -21.00
CA VAL A 80 -3.88 4.40 -20.56
C VAL A 80 -5.03 4.26 -19.57
N ASP A 81 -4.79 4.64 -18.33
CA ASP A 81 -5.80 4.59 -17.27
C ASP A 81 -6.69 5.84 -17.29
N GLN A 82 -6.03 7.00 -17.43
CA GLN A 82 -6.67 8.30 -17.42
C GLN A 82 -5.89 9.30 -18.27
N LEU A 83 -6.61 10.29 -18.80
CA LEU A 83 -6.03 11.45 -19.49
C LEU A 83 -6.68 12.72 -18.94
N ARG A 84 -5.86 13.74 -18.65
CA ARG A 84 -6.32 15.08 -18.27
C ARG A 84 -5.72 16.12 -19.20
N VAL A 85 -6.57 16.98 -19.74
CA VAL A 85 -6.14 18.10 -20.59
C VAL A 85 -6.12 19.37 -19.74
N ASN A 86 -4.96 20.00 -19.68
CA ASN A 86 -4.75 21.27 -18.99
C ASN A 86 -4.44 22.38 -20.00
N ARG A 87 -4.40 23.63 -19.54
CA ARG A 87 -4.15 24.81 -20.41
C ARG A 87 -2.77 24.85 -21.07
N LYS A 88 -1.80 24.06 -20.57
CA LYS A 88 -0.39 24.06 -21.01
C LYS A 88 0.18 22.66 -21.30
N LYS A 89 -0.52 21.61 -20.85
CA LYS A 89 -0.03 20.23 -20.91
C LYS A 89 -1.19 19.24 -20.99
N VAL A 90 -0.88 18.03 -21.41
CA VAL A 90 -1.75 16.87 -21.23
C VAL A 90 -1.05 15.91 -20.29
N GLU A 91 -1.77 15.48 -19.26
CA GLU A 91 -1.30 14.47 -18.30
C GLU A 91 -1.86 13.12 -18.75
N LEU A 92 -0.97 12.24 -19.21
CA LEU A 92 -1.30 10.88 -19.60
C LEU A 92 -0.88 9.92 -18.48
N MET A 93 -1.87 9.39 -17.77
CA MET A 93 -1.69 8.45 -16.66
C MET A 93 -1.75 7.04 -17.23
N ILE A 94 -0.63 6.33 -17.17
CA ILE A 94 -0.44 5.02 -17.78
C ILE A 94 0.05 4.00 -16.76
N THR A 95 -0.35 2.75 -16.93
CA THR A 95 0.20 1.60 -16.21
C THR A 95 1.00 0.77 -17.21
N VAL A 96 2.29 0.60 -16.93
CA VAL A 96 3.19 -0.23 -17.74
C VAL A 96 2.77 -1.70 -17.60
N THR A 97 2.80 -2.41 -18.72
CA THR A 97 2.45 -3.84 -18.80
C THR A 97 3.65 -4.68 -18.39
N GLY A 98 3.39 -5.79 -17.70
CA GLY A 98 4.45 -6.61 -17.11
C GLY A 98 4.80 -6.12 -15.70
N MET A 99 4.93 -7.08 -14.79
CA MET A 99 5.33 -6.76 -13.42
C MET A 99 6.83 -6.50 -13.38
N THR A 100 7.19 -5.47 -12.64
CA THR A 100 8.58 -5.12 -12.37
C THR A 100 8.98 -5.76 -11.05
N LEU A 101 10.15 -6.39 -11.02
CA LEU A 101 10.67 -7.02 -9.83
C LEU A 101 11.50 -6.02 -9.03
N LEU A 102 11.09 -5.73 -7.80
CA LEU A 102 11.78 -4.79 -6.91
C LEU A 102 12.42 -5.53 -5.74
N PRO A 103 13.73 -5.35 -5.50
CA PRO A 103 14.38 -5.93 -4.34
C PRO A 103 13.92 -5.24 -3.05
N ARG A 104 13.72 -6.03 -1.99
CA ARG A 104 13.45 -5.61 -0.62
C ARG A 104 14.37 -6.38 0.32
N GLN A 105 15.06 -5.67 1.20
CA GLN A 105 15.88 -6.30 2.24
C GLN A 105 15.01 -6.73 3.42
N ASP A 106 15.26 -7.94 3.93
CA ASP A 106 14.63 -8.48 5.13
C ASP A 106 15.65 -9.35 5.88
N GLY A 107 16.21 -8.79 6.96
CA GLY A 107 17.38 -9.35 7.60
C GLY A 107 18.56 -9.50 6.62
N PRO A 108 19.20 -10.68 6.53
CA PRO A 108 20.29 -10.93 5.58
C PRO A 108 19.81 -11.30 4.18
N PHE A 109 18.50 -11.36 3.93
CA PHE A 109 17.93 -11.83 2.65
C PHE A 109 17.51 -10.67 1.76
N THR A 110 17.78 -10.81 0.46
CA THR A 110 17.17 -9.98 -0.58
C THR A 110 15.95 -10.69 -1.13
N LEU A 111 14.77 -10.20 -0.78
CA LEU A 111 13.49 -10.66 -1.30
C LEU A 111 13.06 -9.79 -2.48
N TYR A 112 12.08 -10.26 -3.24
CA TYR A 112 11.63 -9.56 -4.44
C TYR A 112 10.11 -9.47 -4.51
N ASP A 113 9.63 -8.23 -4.59
CA ASP A 113 8.22 -7.92 -4.78
C ASP A 113 7.93 -7.68 -6.25
N ARG A 114 6.88 -8.34 -6.77
CA ARG A 114 6.31 -7.99 -8.08
C ARG A 114 5.41 -6.78 -7.94
N ARG A 115 5.70 -5.71 -8.67
CA ARG A 115 4.96 -4.45 -8.60
C ARG A 115 4.52 -4.01 -9.99
N THR A 116 3.37 -3.34 -10.03
CA THR A 116 2.90 -2.60 -11.21
C THR A 116 3.48 -1.19 -11.18
N CYS A 117 3.99 -0.72 -12.31
CA CYS A 117 4.57 0.61 -12.43
C CYS A 117 3.59 1.56 -13.10
N LYS A 118 3.35 2.70 -12.44
CA LYS A 118 2.44 3.73 -12.91
C LYS A 118 3.24 4.99 -13.23
N ILE A 119 2.92 5.60 -14.35
CA ILE A 119 3.66 6.71 -14.95
C ILE A 119 2.66 7.78 -15.34
N GLU A 120 2.95 9.03 -14.99
CA GLU A 120 2.22 10.20 -15.47
C GLU A 120 3.13 10.99 -16.41
N LEU A 121 2.81 10.95 -17.71
CA LEU A 121 3.51 11.76 -18.70
C LEU A 121 2.85 13.15 -18.74
N GLU A 122 3.57 14.16 -18.27
CA GLU A 122 3.15 15.56 -18.35
C GLU A 122 3.64 16.17 -19.66
N VAL A 123 2.91 15.90 -20.74
CA VAL A 123 3.30 16.31 -22.09
C VAL A 123 3.01 17.80 -22.29
N ALA A 124 4.06 18.62 -22.43
CA ALA A 124 3.92 20.02 -22.75
C ALA A 124 3.30 20.18 -24.15
N ILE A 125 2.14 20.87 -24.24
CA ILE A 125 1.45 21.10 -25.51
C ILE A 125 1.42 22.61 -25.79
N PRO A 126 1.81 23.06 -27.01
CA PRO A 126 1.70 24.46 -27.40
C PRO A 126 0.31 25.04 -27.16
N ARG A 127 0.26 26.26 -26.63
CA ARG A 127 -0.99 26.89 -26.19
C ARG A 127 -1.98 27.09 -27.34
N ASP A 128 -1.50 27.34 -28.55
CA ASP A 128 -2.31 27.47 -29.76
C ASP A 128 -3.01 26.16 -30.14
N VAL A 129 -2.37 25.01 -29.92
CA VAL A 129 -2.95 23.68 -30.14
C VAL A 129 -4.13 23.45 -29.20
N ILE A 130 -3.94 23.68 -27.90
CA ILE A 130 -5.01 23.55 -26.90
C ILE A 130 -6.15 24.55 -27.16
N LYS A 131 -5.81 25.82 -27.45
CA LYS A 131 -6.81 26.86 -27.76
C LYS A 131 -7.64 26.55 -28.99
N SER A 132 -7.06 25.88 -29.99
CA SER A 132 -7.78 25.51 -31.21
C SER A 132 -8.86 24.46 -30.98
N LYS A 133 -8.89 23.80 -29.80
CA LYS A 133 -9.83 22.72 -29.45
C LYS A 133 -9.93 21.63 -30.54
N ASN A 134 -8.82 21.39 -31.25
CA ASN A 134 -8.73 20.40 -32.31
C ASN A 134 -8.14 19.10 -31.75
N VAL A 135 -8.95 18.05 -31.69
CA VAL A 135 -8.58 16.75 -31.08
C VAL A 135 -7.42 16.12 -31.85
N GLU A 136 -7.43 16.21 -33.17
CA GLU A 136 -6.44 15.62 -34.07
C GLU A 136 -5.06 16.29 -33.93
N LYS A 137 -5.02 17.59 -33.59
CA LYS A 137 -3.76 18.26 -33.25
C LYS A 137 -3.19 17.74 -31.95
N VAL A 138 -4.01 17.57 -30.91
CA VAL A 138 -3.55 16.97 -29.64
C VAL A 138 -3.11 15.52 -29.84
N ASP A 139 -3.86 14.73 -30.61
CA ASP A 139 -3.53 13.33 -30.93
C ASP A 139 -2.15 13.22 -31.59
N ARG A 140 -1.85 14.12 -32.55
CA ARG A 140 -0.53 14.18 -33.20
C ARG A 140 0.61 14.55 -32.25
N PHE A 141 0.35 15.42 -31.27
CA PHE A 141 1.35 15.75 -30.25
C PHE A 141 1.58 14.57 -29.30
N LEU A 142 0.52 13.89 -28.87
CA LEU A 142 0.67 12.69 -28.02
C LEU A 142 1.36 11.55 -28.78
N ALA A 143 1.15 11.46 -30.10
CA ALA A 143 1.84 10.48 -30.94
C ALA A 143 3.37 10.64 -30.98
N THR A 144 3.93 11.77 -30.53
CA THR A 144 5.40 11.93 -30.43
C THR A 144 5.98 11.29 -29.17
N VAL A 145 5.14 10.94 -28.20
CA VAL A 145 5.55 10.34 -26.92
C VAL A 145 5.01 8.93 -26.74
N ALA A 146 3.92 8.58 -27.44
CA ALA A 146 3.28 7.29 -27.35
C ALA A 146 2.53 6.92 -28.63
N GLN A 147 2.81 5.74 -29.18
CA GLN A 147 2.02 5.16 -30.26
C GLN A 147 0.79 4.45 -29.67
N ARG A 148 -0.41 4.77 -30.18
CA ARG A 148 -1.68 4.24 -29.68
C ARG A 148 -2.22 3.09 -30.54
N PHE A 149 -2.75 2.07 -29.88
CA PHE A 149 -3.35 0.86 -30.46
C PHE A 149 -4.75 0.63 -29.91
N ALA A 150 -5.61 -0.04 -30.69
CA ALA A 150 -6.96 -0.36 -30.25
C ALA A 150 -6.98 -1.58 -29.32
N THR A 151 -6.12 -2.56 -29.60
CA THR A 151 -6.02 -3.81 -28.85
C THR A 151 -4.61 -4.08 -28.34
N ARG A 152 -4.49 -4.98 -27.36
CA ARG A 152 -3.19 -5.41 -26.82
C ARG A 152 -2.38 -6.15 -27.88
N ASP A 153 -3.04 -7.01 -28.64
CA ASP A 153 -2.38 -7.89 -29.62
C ASP A 153 -1.79 -7.07 -30.78
N GLU A 154 -2.47 -6.01 -31.21
CA GLU A 154 -1.91 -5.03 -32.17
C GLU A 154 -0.65 -4.35 -31.63
N ALA A 155 -0.65 -3.95 -30.35
CA ALA A 155 0.51 -3.33 -29.74
C ALA A 155 1.68 -4.33 -29.62
N LEU A 156 1.41 -5.57 -29.21
CA LEU A 156 2.41 -6.63 -29.13
C LEU A 156 2.99 -7.02 -30.50
N ALA A 157 2.19 -6.91 -31.57
CA ALA A 157 2.66 -7.17 -32.93
C ALA A 157 3.44 -5.98 -33.55
N SER A 158 3.46 -4.82 -32.89
CA SER A 158 4.16 -3.64 -33.39
C SER A 158 5.67 -3.81 -33.30
N SER A 159 6.38 -3.36 -34.33
CA SER A 159 7.84 -3.26 -34.33
C SER A 159 8.39 -2.26 -33.33
N SER A 160 7.55 -1.35 -32.81
CA SER A 160 7.95 -0.37 -31.79
C SER A 160 8.00 -0.97 -30.39
N TRP A 161 7.40 -2.15 -30.17
CA TRP A 161 7.45 -2.80 -28.86
C TRP A 161 8.86 -3.34 -28.61
N ASN A 162 9.44 -3.00 -27.46
CA ASN A 162 10.78 -3.44 -27.10
C ASN A 162 10.87 -4.91 -26.65
N GLY A 163 9.75 -5.64 -26.67
CA GLY A 163 9.71 -7.06 -26.30
C GLY A 163 9.87 -7.32 -24.80
N ARG A 164 9.84 -6.28 -23.94
CA ARG A 164 10.04 -6.48 -22.50
C ARG A 164 8.94 -7.36 -21.91
N ASP A 165 9.36 -8.44 -21.27
CA ASP A 165 8.51 -9.30 -20.47
C ASP A 165 8.61 -8.97 -18.96
N ALA A 166 7.89 -9.70 -18.12
CA ALA A 166 8.05 -9.64 -16.68
C ALA A 166 9.49 -9.97 -16.28
N ASP A 167 10.03 -9.22 -15.32
CA ASP A 167 11.35 -9.47 -14.76
C ASP A 167 11.38 -10.90 -14.13
N GLU A 168 12.40 -11.70 -14.49
CA GLU A 168 12.61 -13.02 -13.92
C GLU A 168 13.18 -12.93 -12.50
N TYR A 169 12.82 -13.88 -11.65
CA TYR A 169 13.45 -14.04 -10.36
C TYR A 169 14.88 -14.57 -10.51
N PRO A 170 15.79 -14.29 -9.55
CA PRO A 170 17.08 -14.97 -9.49
C PRO A 170 16.92 -16.50 -9.52
N ALA A 171 17.87 -17.20 -10.14
CA ALA A 171 17.79 -18.66 -10.33
C ALA A 171 17.71 -19.44 -9.01
N ASP A 172 18.22 -18.88 -7.91
CA ASP A 172 18.23 -19.42 -6.56
C ASP A 172 17.16 -18.82 -5.65
N TYR A 173 16.15 -18.15 -6.21
CA TYR A 173 15.17 -17.42 -5.40
C TYR A 173 14.30 -18.34 -4.52
N GLU A 174 13.90 -19.52 -5.01
CA GLU A 174 13.15 -20.50 -4.19
C GLU A 174 13.95 -20.97 -2.97
N ARG A 175 15.27 -21.15 -3.14
CA ARG A 175 16.18 -21.44 -2.04
C ARG A 175 16.22 -20.28 -1.05
N THR A 176 16.32 -19.05 -1.57
CA THR A 176 16.30 -17.82 -0.75
C THR A 176 15.01 -17.74 0.08
N LEU A 177 13.86 -18.05 -0.50
CA LEU A 177 12.57 -18.08 0.20
C LEU A 177 12.51 -19.15 1.29
N ALA A 178 13.01 -20.36 1.01
CA ALA A 178 13.04 -21.45 2.01
C ALA A 178 13.90 -21.08 3.22
N HIS A 179 15.11 -20.56 2.99
CA HIS A 179 15.99 -20.11 4.07
C HIS A 179 15.43 -18.88 4.82
N HIS A 180 14.80 -17.94 4.11
CA HIS A 180 14.14 -16.80 4.73
C HIS A 180 13.00 -17.24 5.64
N ALA A 181 12.20 -18.23 5.25
CA ALA A 181 11.10 -18.72 6.08
C ALA A 181 11.58 -19.33 7.41
N VAL A 182 12.67 -20.12 7.38
CA VAL A 182 13.32 -20.67 8.58
C VAL A 182 13.83 -19.55 9.47
N TRP A 183 14.64 -18.67 8.90
CA TRP A 183 15.22 -17.55 9.64
C TRP A 183 14.13 -16.66 10.26
N HIS A 184 13.07 -16.34 9.51
CA HIS A 184 11.98 -15.50 9.99
C HIS A 184 11.20 -16.16 11.14
N ALA A 185 11.00 -17.48 11.09
CA ALA A 185 10.38 -18.23 12.17
C ALA A 185 11.27 -18.24 13.42
N GLU A 186 12.58 -18.47 13.26
CA GLU A 186 13.56 -18.41 14.35
C GLU A 186 13.64 -17.02 14.99
N GLU A 187 13.69 -15.95 14.19
CA GLU A 187 13.69 -14.57 14.69
C GLU A 187 12.40 -14.23 15.43
N THR A 188 11.25 -14.69 14.93
CA THR A 188 9.96 -14.50 15.58
C THR A 188 9.93 -15.21 16.94
N ASN A 189 10.38 -16.47 16.98
CA ASN A 189 10.43 -17.26 18.21
C ASN A 189 11.44 -16.66 19.21
N ARG A 190 12.60 -16.20 18.76
CA ARG A 190 13.57 -15.50 19.61
C ARG A 190 12.98 -14.21 20.19
N ALA A 191 12.23 -13.44 19.40
CA ALA A 191 11.57 -12.25 19.91
C ALA A 191 10.52 -12.59 20.99
N ILE A 192 9.81 -13.71 20.85
CA ILE A 192 8.88 -14.25 21.86
C ILE A 192 9.64 -14.59 23.14
N ASP A 193 10.76 -15.32 23.04
CA ASP A 193 11.62 -15.65 24.18
C ASP A 193 12.06 -14.38 24.92
N GLU A 194 12.60 -13.39 24.20
CA GLU A 194 13.07 -12.14 24.78
C GLU A 194 11.94 -11.36 25.48
N GLN A 195 10.73 -11.38 24.93
CA GLN A 195 9.58 -10.72 25.55
C GLN A 195 9.14 -11.46 26.82
N MET A 196 9.17 -12.80 26.82
CA MET A 196 8.91 -13.59 28.02
C MET A 196 9.96 -13.30 29.10
N ASP A 197 11.24 -13.28 28.75
CA ASP A 197 12.32 -12.97 29.68
C ASP A 197 12.16 -11.59 30.30
N ARG A 198 11.86 -10.57 29.49
CA ARG A 198 11.56 -9.22 30.00
C ARG A 198 10.38 -9.23 30.96
N SER A 199 9.28 -9.89 30.60
CA SER A 199 8.10 -9.97 31.47
C SER A 199 8.37 -10.73 32.76
N LEU A 200 9.20 -11.78 32.75
CA LEU A 200 9.61 -12.51 33.94
C LEU A 200 10.47 -11.64 34.86
N LEU A 201 11.45 -10.94 34.31
CA LEU A 201 12.31 -10.03 35.07
C LEU A 201 11.49 -8.93 35.73
N THR A 202 10.61 -8.25 34.98
CA THR A 202 9.73 -7.21 35.53
C THR A 202 8.77 -7.75 36.58
N ALA A 203 8.16 -8.92 36.36
CA ALA A 203 7.28 -9.54 37.37
C ALA A 203 8.04 -9.87 38.66
N ASN A 204 9.27 -10.38 38.57
CA ASN A 204 10.13 -10.68 39.71
C ASN A 204 10.63 -9.42 40.44
N GLU A 205 10.88 -8.32 39.73
CA GLU A 205 11.20 -7.03 40.32
C GLU A 205 10.02 -6.48 41.12
N LEU A 206 8.84 -6.36 40.49
CA LEU A 206 7.61 -5.91 41.15
C LEU A 206 7.25 -6.77 42.37
N ALA A 207 7.44 -8.09 42.29
CA ALA A 207 7.18 -8.99 43.41
C ALA A 207 8.14 -8.80 44.58
N ARG A 208 9.39 -8.36 44.34
CA ARG A 208 10.39 -8.08 45.39
C ARG A 208 10.21 -6.69 46.00
N GLU A 209 9.66 -5.75 45.25
CA GLU A 209 9.50 -4.35 45.64
C GLU A 209 8.13 -4.05 46.29
N VAL A 210 7.29 -5.06 46.49
CA VAL A 210 6.00 -4.90 47.19
C VAL A 210 6.21 -4.26 48.57
N ASP A 211 5.72 -3.04 48.72
CA ASP A 211 5.76 -2.29 49.98
C ASP A 211 4.72 -2.87 50.98
N GLY A 212 5.09 -2.92 52.26
CA GLY A 212 4.20 -3.34 53.35
C GLY A 212 3.16 -2.28 53.76
N ASN A 213 3.20 -1.09 53.19
CA ASN A 213 2.24 -0.01 53.44
C ASN A 213 0.82 -0.44 53.04
N LEU A 214 -0.13 -0.29 53.97
CA LEU A 214 -1.51 -0.72 53.76
C LEU A 214 -2.22 -0.02 52.58
N GLU A 215 -1.90 1.26 52.33
CA GLU A 215 -2.47 2.01 51.21
C GLU A 215 -1.92 1.51 49.88
N TYR A 216 -0.61 1.26 49.81
CA TYR A 216 0.04 0.65 48.65
C TYR A 216 -0.56 -0.73 48.37
N LEU A 217 -0.63 -1.61 49.37
CA LEU A 217 -1.18 -2.97 49.24
C LEU A 217 -2.64 -2.95 48.80
N ALA A 218 -3.44 -1.98 49.27
CA ALA A 218 -4.81 -1.80 48.84
C ALA A 218 -4.89 -1.42 47.36
N GLY A 219 -4.07 -0.46 46.91
CA GLY A 219 -3.94 -0.08 45.51
C GLY A 219 -3.50 -1.27 44.65
N PHE A 220 -2.45 -1.96 45.07
CA PHE A 220 -1.90 -3.14 44.41
C PHE A 220 -2.93 -4.23 44.18
N ALA A 221 -3.66 -4.62 45.23
CA ALA A 221 -4.71 -5.62 45.11
C ALA A 221 -5.84 -5.18 44.16
N HIS A 222 -6.16 -3.87 44.14
CA HIS A 222 -7.17 -3.32 43.24
C HIS A 222 -6.69 -3.36 41.79
N GLY A 223 -5.48 -2.89 41.51
CA GLY A 223 -4.88 -2.89 40.17
C GLY A 223 -4.74 -4.29 39.60
N ALA A 224 -4.26 -5.24 40.41
CA ALA A 224 -4.17 -6.64 40.04
C ALA A 224 -5.54 -7.23 39.66
N ARG A 225 -6.60 -6.90 40.41
CA ARG A 225 -7.95 -7.37 40.12
C ARG A 225 -8.49 -6.82 38.81
N MET A 226 -8.31 -5.52 38.54
CA MET A 226 -8.77 -4.92 37.29
C MET A 226 -8.03 -5.50 36.08
N MET A 227 -6.70 -5.65 36.19
CA MET A 227 -5.92 -6.20 35.08
C MET A 227 -6.22 -7.68 34.81
N ARG A 228 -6.71 -8.44 35.79
CA ARG A 228 -7.12 -9.84 35.59
C ARG A 228 -8.23 -9.98 34.53
N GLU A 229 -9.01 -8.94 34.30
CA GLU A 229 -10.06 -8.93 33.27
C GLU A 229 -9.50 -8.75 31.85
N TRP A 230 -8.23 -8.38 31.70
CA TRP A 230 -7.57 -8.24 30.41
C TRP A 230 -7.36 -9.60 29.72
N ARG A 231 -8.00 -9.78 28.56
CA ARG A 231 -8.07 -11.06 27.80
C ARG A 231 -7.40 -11.02 26.43
N GLU A 232 -6.44 -10.13 26.20
CA GLU A 232 -5.73 -10.10 24.90
C GLU A 232 -5.04 -11.45 24.62
N ARG A 233 -5.20 -11.93 23.39
CA ARG A 233 -4.65 -13.19 22.88
C ARG A 233 -3.99 -13.04 21.51
N ASN A 234 -4.15 -11.88 20.86
CA ASN A 234 -3.52 -11.61 19.59
C ASN A 234 -2.00 -11.47 19.79
N CYS A 235 -1.24 -12.37 19.17
CA CYS A 235 0.21 -12.43 19.32
C CYS A 235 0.91 -11.12 18.94
N SER A 236 0.50 -10.48 17.83
CA SER A 236 1.07 -9.19 17.43
C SER A 236 0.84 -8.10 18.47
N ARG A 237 -0.32 -8.10 19.14
CA ARG A 237 -0.59 -7.15 20.24
C ARG A 237 0.20 -7.48 21.49
N LEU A 238 0.29 -8.75 21.88
CA LEU A 238 1.10 -9.19 23.04
C LEU A 238 2.59 -8.87 22.86
N MET A 239 3.11 -9.03 21.64
CA MET A 239 4.49 -8.71 21.27
C MET A 239 4.77 -7.21 21.20
N GLY A 240 3.78 -6.41 20.78
CA GLY A 240 3.92 -4.97 20.61
C GLY A 240 3.56 -4.13 21.84
N SER A 241 3.11 -4.74 22.94
CA SER A 241 2.58 -4.02 24.10
C SER A 241 3.48 -4.03 25.32
N THR A 242 3.29 -3.01 26.17
CA THR A 242 3.86 -2.93 27.52
C THR A 242 2.74 -2.77 28.54
N ALA A 243 3.05 -2.97 29.83
CA ALA A 243 2.10 -2.69 30.91
C ALA A 243 1.58 -1.24 30.87
N VAL A 244 2.41 -0.28 30.42
CA VAL A 244 2.04 1.13 30.26
C VAL A 244 0.97 1.30 29.18
N THR A 245 1.08 0.57 28.07
CA THR A 245 0.14 0.65 26.93
C THR A 245 -1.27 0.20 27.31
N PHE A 246 -1.40 -0.72 28.28
CA PHE A 246 -2.69 -1.25 28.74
C PHE A 246 -3.06 -0.77 30.15
N ARG A 247 -2.35 0.23 30.67
CA ARG A 247 -2.62 0.78 32.00
C ARG A 247 -4.03 1.36 32.04
N LEU A 248 -4.82 0.84 32.95
CA LEU A 248 -6.14 1.35 33.31
C LEU A 248 -5.98 2.59 34.17
N THR A 249 -6.93 3.52 34.01
CA THR A 249 -6.98 4.77 34.77
C THR A 249 -7.20 4.48 36.25
N VAL A 250 -6.51 5.23 37.10
CA VAL A 250 -6.73 5.25 38.55
C VAL A 250 -8.16 5.75 38.82
N PRO A 251 -8.95 5.13 39.71
CA PRO A 251 -10.25 5.67 40.12
C PRO A 251 -10.12 7.05 40.78
N ASP A 252 -10.99 7.99 40.42
CA ASP A 252 -10.92 9.40 40.87
C ASP A 252 -10.85 9.56 42.39
N GLU A 253 -11.51 8.67 43.14
CA GLU A 253 -11.51 8.69 44.61
C GLU A 253 -10.13 8.43 45.25
N TYR A 254 -9.16 7.94 44.47
CA TYR A 254 -7.79 7.66 44.91
C TYR A 254 -6.73 8.49 44.18
N SER A 255 -7.12 9.40 43.27
CA SER A 255 -6.17 10.14 42.41
C SER A 255 -5.15 10.97 43.18
N ASP A 256 -5.51 11.44 44.38
CA ASP A 256 -4.67 12.29 45.21
C ASP A 256 -3.79 11.48 46.18
N ASN A 257 -3.97 10.16 46.27
CA ASN A 257 -3.14 9.28 47.08
C ASN A 257 -2.06 8.62 46.22
N SER A 258 -0.85 9.20 46.22
CA SER A 258 0.28 8.69 45.43
C SER A 258 0.66 7.26 45.80
N THR A 259 0.70 6.93 47.09
CA THR A 259 1.07 5.59 47.58
C THR A 259 0.12 4.52 47.07
N TRP A 260 -1.19 4.81 47.09
CA TRP A 260 -2.21 3.91 46.53
C TRP A 260 -2.08 3.81 45.01
N CYS A 261 -1.85 4.94 44.32
CA CYS A 261 -1.67 4.98 42.86
C CYS A 261 -0.49 4.12 42.41
N ASP A 262 0.65 4.21 43.11
CA ASP A 262 1.85 3.43 42.82
C ASP A 262 1.54 1.94 42.96
N GLY A 263 0.94 1.54 44.09
CA GLY A 263 0.47 0.17 44.29
C GLY A 263 -0.45 -0.28 43.16
N PHE A 264 -1.46 0.51 42.80
CA PHE A 264 -2.41 0.20 41.74
C PHE A 264 -1.73 -0.02 40.38
N HIS A 265 -0.73 0.79 40.05
CA HIS A 265 0.04 0.62 38.82
C HIS A 265 0.92 -0.64 38.84
N ASP A 266 1.56 -0.93 39.97
CA ASP A 266 2.41 -2.11 40.13
C ASP A 266 1.58 -3.40 40.09
N GLY A 267 0.41 -3.41 40.75
CA GLY A 267 -0.51 -4.53 40.72
C GLY A 267 -1.02 -4.83 39.31
N GLN A 268 -1.33 -3.79 38.53
CA GLN A 268 -1.64 -3.94 37.11
C GLN A 268 -0.46 -4.48 36.32
N ALA A 269 0.73 -3.91 36.49
CA ALA A 269 1.92 -4.31 35.75
C ALA A 269 2.32 -5.76 36.05
N LEU A 270 2.20 -6.21 37.30
CA LEU A 270 2.47 -7.59 37.67
C LEU A 270 1.52 -8.54 36.94
N VAL A 271 0.21 -8.32 37.05
CA VAL A 271 -0.79 -9.20 36.43
C VAL A 271 -0.69 -9.19 34.91
N TYR A 272 -0.39 -8.05 34.30
CA TYR A 272 -0.11 -7.95 32.88
C TYR A 272 1.07 -8.85 32.47
N ASN A 273 2.21 -8.74 33.15
CA ASN A 273 3.40 -9.53 32.82
C ASN A 273 3.19 -11.04 33.03
N LEU A 274 2.49 -11.43 34.09
CA LEU A 274 2.10 -12.83 34.31
C LEU A 274 1.16 -13.33 33.20
N ALA A 275 0.22 -12.50 32.75
CA ALA A 275 -0.68 -12.84 31.66
C ALA A 275 0.08 -12.99 30.34
N VAL A 276 1.05 -12.11 30.04
CA VAL A 276 1.96 -12.24 28.89
C VAL A 276 2.71 -13.57 28.95
N LEU A 277 3.40 -13.88 30.06
CA LEU A 277 4.13 -15.14 30.27
C LEU A 277 3.26 -16.39 30.04
N SER A 278 2.00 -16.34 30.46
CA SER A 278 1.08 -17.47 30.29
C SER A 278 0.56 -17.65 28.86
N ARG A 279 0.57 -16.60 28.03
CA ARG A 279 -0.10 -16.57 26.71
C ARG A 279 0.86 -16.56 25.54
N LEU A 280 2.01 -15.90 25.69
CA LEU A 280 3.03 -15.81 24.63
C LEU A 280 3.54 -17.17 24.15
N PRO A 281 3.62 -18.24 24.98
CA PRO A 281 3.98 -19.57 24.48
C PRO A 281 3.03 -20.12 23.42
N ALA A 282 1.78 -19.66 23.33
CA ALA A 282 0.88 -20.06 22.25
C ALA A 282 1.17 -19.33 20.92
N CYS A 283 2.11 -18.39 20.91
CA CYS A 283 2.48 -17.58 19.75
C CYS A 283 3.71 -18.08 19.00
N TYR A 284 4.41 -19.10 19.51
CA TYR A 284 5.52 -19.71 18.77
C TYR A 284 5.02 -20.17 17.41
N VAL A 285 5.85 -19.89 16.40
CA VAL A 285 5.62 -20.34 15.03
C VAL A 285 6.47 -21.58 14.78
N GLU A 286 5.91 -22.54 14.05
CA GLU A 286 6.65 -23.72 13.63
C GLU A 286 7.80 -23.29 12.71
N VAL A 287 9.02 -23.76 13.00
CA VAL A 287 10.17 -23.54 12.12
C VAL A 287 10.07 -24.57 10.99
N PRO A 288 9.90 -24.14 9.73
CA PRO A 288 9.74 -25.07 8.63
C PRO A 288 11.02 -25.90 8.42
N GLU A 289 10.87 -27.15 8.00
CA GLU A 289 12.02 -27.95 7.59
C GLU A 289 12.57 -27.43 6.25
N LEU A 290 13.90 -27.29 6.16
CA LEU A 290 14.53 -27.01 4.87
C LEU A 290 14.41 -28.24 3.96
N PRO A 291 13.93 -28.09 2.71
CA PRO A 291 14.02 -29.14 1.72
C PRO A 291 15.44 -29.69 1.62
N ILE A 292 15.58 -31.02 1.55
CA ILE A 292 16.87 -31.73 1.52
C ILE A 292 17.76 -31.19 0.38
N GLU A 293 17.15 -30.82 -0.75
CA GLU A 293 17.82 -30.19 -1.90
C GLU A 293 18.51 -28.86 -1.61
N PHE A 294 18.15 -28.18 -0.51
CA PHE A 294 18.76 -26.93 -0.06
C PHE A 294 19.70 -27.12 1.15
N ALA A 295 19.62 -28.26 1.85
CA ALA A 295 20.38 -28.53 3.06
C ALA A 295 21.89 -28.75 2.81
N ASP A 296 22.27 -29.33 1.67
CA ASP A 296 23.65 -29.83 1.43
C ASP A 296 24.68 -28.77 0.99
N SER A 297 24.25 -27.53 0.71
CA SER A 297 25.18 -26.50 0.20
C SER A 297 25.89 -25.69 1.29
N ALA A 298 25.46 -25.79 2.56
CA ALA A 298 26.03 -25.03 3.67
C ALA A 298 27.38 -25.59 4.17
N LEU A 299 27.76 -26.80 3.75
CA LEU A 299 28.98 -27.48 4.19
C LEU A 299 30.19 -27.27 3.27
N THR A 300 30.04 -26.60 2.13
CA THR A 300 31.12 -26.44 1.14
C THR A 300 31.75 -25.03 1.07
N GLN A 301 31.36 -24.10 1.95
CA GLN A 301 31.91 -22.74 1.99
C GLN A 301 32.46 -22.32 3.36
N ARG A 302 32.89 -23.26 4.20
CA ARG A 302 33.72 -22.96 5.38
C ARG A 302 35.17 -23.36 5.16
#